data_AF-A0A1I0YCA0-F1
#
_entry.id   AF-A0A1I0YCA0-F1
#
_cell.length_a   1.000
_cell.length_b   1.000
_cell.length_c   1.000
_cell.angle_alpha   90.00
_cell.angle_beta   90.00
_cell.angle_gamma   90.00
#
_symmetry.space_group_name_H-M   'P 1'
#
loop_
_entity.id
_entity.type
_entity.pdbx_description
1 polymer ?
#
loop_
_entity_poly.entity_id
_entity_poly.type
_entity_poly.pdbx_seq_one_letter_code
_entity_poly.pdbx_strand_id
1 'polypeptide(L)'
;MRIEKKIIAAVYIPAHVETTKYYKFTELNKEIQERLIKEKQDEVTNDEYFWQDIYCDEFKESALNTIREKIPGIEGEELQFSLNCCQGDGVSFTGELGEENIASLLSLVYGGNIPRQVNRIIPHMESIFFERNRHLRYCHEYTVSTEIKINGHEYYTEFYPRIEKLLEGLEKQIDQYRVEICKELEKEGYDLQDYYTSREYAIQELSSNEYYESGEVA
;
A
#
# COMPACT_ATOMS: atom_id res chain seq x y z
N MET A 1 -74.67 -59.03 8.49
CA MET A 1 -74.02 -58.08 7.56
C MET A 1 -72.61 -57.83 8.07
N ARG A 2 -71.59 -58.46 7.47
CA ARG A 2 -70.17 -58.30 7.87
C ARG A 2 -69.55 -57.22 6.99
N ILE A 3 -68.98 -56.19 7.60
CA ILE A 3 -68.26 -55.12 6.90
C ILE A 3 -66.78 -55.51 6.89
N GLU A 4 -66.25 -55.86 5.72
CA GLU A 4 -64.82 -56.08 5.52
C GLU A 4 -64.11 -54.73 5.43
N LYS A 5 -63.23 -54.43 6.40
CA LYS A 5 -62.34 -53.27 6.33
C LYS A 5 -61.21 -53.57 5.35
N LYS A 6 -61.22 -52.90 4.20
CA LYS A 6 -60.07 -52.82 3.29
C LYS A 6 -58.94 -52.05 3.98
N ILE A 7 -57.86 -52.73 4.34
CA ILE A 7 -56.60 -52.11 4.73
C ILE A 7 -55.87 -51.73 3.45
N ILE A 8 -55.73 -50.43 3.20
CA ILE A 8 -54.87 -49.91 2.13
C ILE A 8 -53.49 -49.72 2.75
N ALA A 9 -52.51 -50.49 2.29
CA ALA A 9 -51.12 -50.29 2.70
C ALA A 9 -50.62 -48.96 2.12
N ALA A 10 -50.22 -48.03 3.00
CA ALA A 10 -49.53 -46.82 2.59
C ALA A 10 -48.13 -47.20 2.06
N VAL A 11 -47.88 -46.95 0.78
CA VAL A 11 -46.56 -47.11 0.19
C VAL A 11 -45.72 -45.90 0.58
N TYR A 12 -44.73 -46.12 1.45
CA TYR A 12 -43.71 -45.12 1.77
C TYR A 12 -42.75 -45.01 0.59
N ILE A 13 -42.70 -43.84 -0.06
CA ILE A 13 -41.68 -43.50 -1.04
C ILE A 13 -40.60 -42.74 -0.26
N PRO A 14 -39.37 -43.28 -0.10
CA PRO A 14 -38.32 -42.56 0.59
C PRO A 14 -38.01 -41.27 -0.16
N ALA A 15 -37.82 -40.17 0.58
CA ALA A 15 -37.30 -38.94 0.01
C ALA A 15 -35.95 -39.25 -0.66
N HIS A 16 -35.79 -38.81 -1.91
CA HIS A 16 -34.52 -38.96 -2.62
C HIS A 16 -33.48 -38.10 -1.89
N VAL A 17 -32.51 -38.75 -1.24
CA VAL A 17 -31.36 -38.06 -0.66
C VAL A 17 -30.34 -37.91 -1.77
N GLU A 18 -30.32 -36.75 -2.43
CA GLU A 18 -29.22 -36.40 -3.33
C GLU A 18 -27.99 -36.05 -2.48
N THR A 19 -26.90 -36.79 -2.70
CA THR A 19 -25.63 -36.56 -2.01
C THR A 19 -24.80 -35.65 -2.89
N THR A 20 -24.71 -34.38 -2.52
CA THR A 20 -23.83 -33.41 -3.17
C THR A 20 -22.38 -33.71 -2.81
N LYS A 21 -21.52 -33.83 -3.81
CA LYS A 21 -20.07 -34.00 -3.63
C LYS A 21 -19.37 -32.66 -3.76
N TYR A 22 -18.41 -32.45 -2.87
CA TYR A 22 -17.52 -31.30 -2.87
C TYR A 22 -16.09 -31.77 -3.13
N TYR A 23 -15.32 -30.91 -3.79
CA TYR A 23 -13.96 -31.16 -4.22
C TYR A 23 -13.05 -30.03 -3.70
N LYS A 24 -11.83 -30.38 -3.32
CA LYS A 24 -10.75 -29.40 -3.18
C LYS A 24 -10.29 -28.95 -4.56
N PHE A 25 -9.70 -27.75 -4.64
CA PHE A 25 -9.18 -27.20 -5.90
C PHE A 25 -8.28 -28.19 -6.66
N THR A 26 -7.39 -28.87 -5.95
CA THR A 26 -6.45 -29.85 -6.52
C THR A 26 -7.11 -31.13 -7.05
N GLU A 27 -8.35 -31.40 -6.65
CA GLU A 27 -9.14 -32.57 -7.06
C GLU A 27 -10.00 -32.31 -8.31
N LEU A 28 -10.18 -31.03 -8.68
CA LEU A 28 -10.88 -30.65 -9.90
C LEU A 28 -10.12 -31.08 -11.15
N ASN A 29 -10.80 -31.20 -12.28
CA ASN A 29 -10.10 -31.45 -13.54
C ASN A 29 -9.23 -30.24 -13.94
N LYS A 30 -8.20 -30.48 -14.76
CA LYS A 30 -7.23 -29.43 -15.12
C LYS A 30 -7.86 -28.25 -15.86
N GLU A 31 -8.86 -28.49 -16.69
CA GLU A 31 -9.52 -27.42 -17.45
C GLU A 31 -10.24 -26.44 -16.52
N ILE A 32 -10.92 -26.96 -15.50
CA ILE A 32 -11.57 -26.15 -14.47
C ILE A 32 -10.54 -25.43 -13.61
N GLN A 33 -9.45 -26.11 -13.22
CA GLN A 33 -8.38 -25.46 -12.46
C GLN A 33 -7.78 -24.25 -13.20
N GLU A 34 -7.47 -24.40 -14.50
CA GLU A 34 -6.94 -23.30 -15.31
C GLU A 34 -7.97 -22.17 -15.48
N ARG A 35 -9.24 -22.50 -15.68
CA ARG A 35 -10.33 -21.51 -15.75
C ARG A 35 -10.42 -20.69 -14.46
N LEU A 36 -10.46 -21.35 -13.30
CA LEU A 36 -10.57 -20.68 -12.00
C LEU A 36 -9.35 -19.83 -11.68
N ILE A 37 -8.14 -20.30 -12.01
CA ILE A 37 -6.91 -19.49 -11.86
C ILE A 37 -7.02 -18.22 -12.68
N LYS A 38 -7.44 -18.34 -13.95
CA LYS A 38 -7.58 -17.18 -14.83
C LYS A 38 -8.65 -16.22 -14.33
N GLU A 39 -9.82 -16.73 -13.94
CA GLU A 39 -10.89 -15.93 -13.34
C GLU A 39 -10.37 -15.17 -12.11
N LYS A 40 -9.57 -15.82 -11.26
CA LYS A 40 -9.00 -15.17 -10.08
C LYS A 40 -7.98 -14.08 -10.43
N GLN A 41 -7.12 -14.31 -11.41
CA GLN A 41 -6.18 -13.29 -11.88
C GLN A 41 -6.92 -12.11 -12.54
N ASP A 42 -7.96 -12.41 -13.32
CA ASP A 42 -8.80 -11.41 -13.99
C ASP A 42 -9.59 -10.58 -12.97
N GLU A 43 -10.09 -11.16 -11.86
CA GLU A 43 -10.70 -10.43 -10.73
C GLU A 43 -9.75 -9.35 -10.20
N VAL A 44 -8.51 -9.72 -9.89
CA VAL A 44 -7.52 -8.77 -9.35
C VAL A 44 -7.24 -7.66 -10.37
N THR A 45 -7.08 -7.98 -11.65
CA THR A 45 -6.72 -6.95 -12.67
C THR A 45 -7.88 -6.06 -13.14
N ASN A 46 -9.12 -6.56 -13.16
CA ASN A 46 -10.26 -5.85 -13.76
C ASN A 46 -11.22 -5.28 -12.74
N ASP A 47 -11.14 -5.69 -11.47
CA ASP A 47 -11.96 -5.13 -10.40
C ASP A 47 -11.25 -3.92 -9.79
N GLU A 48 -11.68 -2.74 -10.20
CA GLU A 48 -11.24 -1.45 -9.66
C GLU A 48 -11.43 -1.38 -8.13
N TYR A 49 -12.38 -2.15 -7.57
CA TYR A 49 -12.64 -2.24 -6.13
C TYR A 49 -11.67 -3.18 -5.40
N PHE A 50 -11.17 -4.24 -6.04
CA PHE A 50 -10.24 -5.17 -5.39
C PHE A 50 -8.91 -4.48 -5.04
N TRP A 51 -8.39 -3.66 -5.97
CA TRP A 51 -7.23 -2.81 -5.70
C TRP A 51 -7.52 -1.75 -4.64
N GLN A 52 -8.69 -1.11 -4.68
CA GLN A 52 -9.01 0.03 -3.82
C GLN A 52 -9.40 -0.33 -2.39
N ASP A 53 -10.06 -1.47 -2.14
CA ASP A 53 -10.71 -1.72 -0.84
C ASP A 53 -9.94 -2.65 0.10
N ILE A 54 -9.19 -3.64 -0.40
CA ILE A 54 -8.46 -4.59 0.46
C ILE A 54 -6.96 -4.28 0.43
N TYR A 55 -6.43 -4.02 -0.75
CA TYR A 55 -5.00 -3.89 -0.96
C TYR A 55 -4.46 -2.52 -0.57
N CYS A 56 -5.21 -1.46 -0.86
CA CYS A 56 -4.81 -0.10 -0.53
C CYS A 56 -4.58 0.11 0.97
N ASP A 57 -5.38 -0.50 1.84
CA ASP A 57 -5.27 -0.30 3.29
C ASP A 57 -4.03 -1.01 3.86
N GLU A 58 -3.79 -2.27 3.51
CA GLU A 58 -2.61 -3.01 3.97
C GLU A 58 -1.30 -2.39 3.46
N PHE A 59 -1.24 -2.03 2.17
CA PHE A 59 -0.08 -1.36 1.60
C PHE A 59 0.13 0.01 2.25
N LYS A 60 -0.92 0.81 2.44
CA LYS A 60 -0.83 2.14 3.03
C LYS A 60 -0.30 2.09 4.45
N GLU A 61 -0.82 1.19 5.29
CA GLU A 61 -0.34 1.04 6.66
C GLU A 61 1.12 0.56 6.70
N SER A 62 1.49 -0.42 5.87
CA SER A 62 2.88 -0.86 5.77
C SER A 62 3.81 0.26 5.33
N ALA A 63 3.43 1.03 4.31
CA ALA A 63 4.21 2.14 3.79
C ALA A 63 4.37 3.28 4.82
N LEU A 64 3.32 3.60 5.57
CA LEU A 64 3.38 4.57 6.66
C LEU A 64 4.33 4.10 7.78
N ASN A 65 4.35 2.81 8.10
CA ASN A 65 5.30 2.25 9.05
C ASN A 65 6.75 2.37 8.53
N THR A 66 7.00 2.03 7.27
CA THR A 66 8.31 2.23 6.63
C THR A 66 8.76 3.70 6.69
N ILE A 67 7.84 4.65 6.45
CA ILE A 67 8.14 6.09 6.56
C ILE A 67 8.56 6.46 7.98
N ARG A 68 7.82 6.01 9.01
CA ARG A 68 8.13 6.27 10.42
C ARG A 68 9.46 5.66 10.86
N GLU A 69 9.81 4.48 10.34
CA GLU A 69 11.09 3.85 10.60
C GLU A 69 12.25 4.62 9.95
N LYS A 70 12.06 5.13 8.72
CA LYS A 70 13.08 5.86 7.96
C LYS A 70 13.19 7.34 8.30
N ILE A 71 12.16 7.92 8.91
CA ILE A 71 12.12 9.30 9.40
C ILE A 71 11.54 9.28 10.83
N PRO A 72 12.39 8.95 11.83
CA PRO A 72 11.93 8.86 13.22
C PRO A 72 11.34 10.18 13.73
N GLY A 73 10.15 10.11 14.31
CA GLY A 73 9.46 11.27 14.91
C GLY A 73 8.72 12.16 13.92
N ILE A 74 8.56 11.72 12.67
CA ILE A 74 7.62 12.34 11.74
C ILE A 74 6.19 12.23 12.28
N GLU A 75 5.40 13.28 12.08
CA GLU A 75 4.00 13.36 12.49
C GLU A 75 3.11 13.85 11.33
N GLY A 76 1.81 13.58 11.41
CA GLY A 76 0.83 14.06 10.44
C GLY A 76 1.02 13.49 9.03
N GLU A 77 1.47 12.24 8.94
CA GLU A 77 1.85 11.64 7.67
C GLU A 77 0.62 11.30 6.83
N GLU A 78 0.62 11.72 5.57
CA GLU A 78 -0.40 11.31 4.60
C GLU A 78 0.27 10.70 3.37
N LEU A 79 -0.10 9.46 3.07
CA LEU A 79 0.36 8.75 1.88
C LEU A 79 -0.63 8.98 0.72
N GLN A 80 -0.09 9.27 -0.46
CA GLN A 80 -0.80 9.18 -1.74
C GLN A 80 0.01 8.34 -2.71
N PHE A 81 -0.66 7.40 -3.37
CA PHE A 81 -0.05 6.54 -4.35
C PHE A 81 -0.98 6.31 -5.54
N SER A 82 -0.40 6.01 -6.68
CA SER A 82 -1.04 5.44 -7.86
C SER A 82 -0.07 4.42 -8.44
N LEU A 83 -0.52 3.21 -8.74
CA LEU A 83 0.32 2.10 -9.17
C LEU A 83 -0.30 1.41 -10.40
N ASN A 84 -0.79 2.19 -11.36
CA ASN A 84 -1.44 1.69 -12.57
C ASN A 84 -0.46 1.50 -13.75
N CYS A 85 0.86 1.48 -13.47
CA CYS A 85 1.93 1.34 -14.45
C CYS A 85 1.94 2.42 -15.55
N CYS A 86 1.59 3.67 -15.24
CA CYS A 86 1.64 4.79 -16.19
C CYS A 86 2.61 5.92 -15.75
N GLN A 87 3.03 6.78 -16.68
CA GLN A 87 4.11 7.78 -16.45
C GLN A 87 3.79 8.81 -15.33
N GLY A 88 2.53 8.92 -14.90
CA GLY A 88 2.11 9.83 -13.83
C GLY A 88 1.89 9.15 -12.48
N ASP A 89 2.20 7.85 -12.39
CA ASP A 89 2.07 7.05 -11.19
C ASP A 89 3.30 7.18 -10.29
N GLY A 90 3.16 6.69 -9.08
CA GLY A 90 4.20 6.74 -8.07
C GLY A 90 3.63 6.84 -6.66
N VAL A 91 4.54 7.00 -5.71
CA VAL A 91 4.23 7.14 -4.30
C VAL A 91 4.74 8.49 -3.81
N SER A 92 3.98 9.13 -2.94
CA SER A 92 4.38 10.38 -2.29
C SER A 92 3.78 10.47 -0.91
N PHE A 93 4.50 11.05 0.04
CA PHE A 93 3.97 11.31 1.36
C PHE A 93 4.23 12.74 1.81
N THR A 94 3.34 13.26 2.64
CA THR A 94 3.51 14.50 3.39
C THR A 94 3.73 14.19 4.87
N GLY A 95 4.14 15.18 5.64
CA GLY A 95 4.33 15.08 7.09
C GLY A 95 5.14 16.25 7.62
N GLU A 96 5.31 16.29 8.93
CA GLU A 96 6.09 17.31 9.64
C GLU A 96 7.08 16.64 10.60
N LEU A 97 8.22 17.29 10.81
CA LEU A 97 9.22 16.91 11.80
C LEU A 97 9.52 18.08 12.73
N GLY A 98 9.32 17.88 14.03
CA GLY A 98 9.66 18.86 15.07
C GLY A 98 11.16 18.98 15.35
N GLU A 99 11.56 20.07 16.01
CA GLU A 99 12.95 20.45 16.31
C GLU A 99 13.78 19.30 16.93
N GLU A 100 13.17 18.49 17.79
CA GLU A 100 13.82 17.44 18.55
C GLU A 100 14.30 16.27 17.69
N ASN A 101 13.71 16.10 16.50
CA ASN A 101 14.02 14.98 15.59
C ASN A 101 14.86 15.39 14.37
N ILE A 102 15.06 16.70 14.15
CA ILE A 102 15.82 17.22 12.98
C ILE A 102 17.23 16.65 12.93
N ALA A 103 17.95 16.63 14.06
CA ALA A 103 19.32 16.11 14.10
C ALA A 103 19.40 14.62 13.70
N SER A 104 18.39 13.83 14.08
CA SER A 104 18.28 12.40 13.74
C SER A 104 18.08 12.22 12.25
N LEU A 105 17.15 12.95 11.63
CA LEU A 105 16.94 12.93 10.18
C LEU A 105 18.22 13.32 9.43
N LEU A 106 18.89 14.41 9.85
CA LEU A 106 20.11 14.86 9.20
C LEU A 106 21.26 13.85 9.33
N SER A 107 21.32 13.10 10.43
CA SER A 107 22.26 12.00 10.57
C SER A 107 21.99 10.91 9.52
N LEU A 108 20.73 10.59 9.22
CA LEU A 108 20.38 9.63 8.17
C LEU A 108 20.74 10.16 6.77
N VAL A 109 20.33 11.39 6.45
CA VAL A 109 20.58 12.05 5.16
C VAL A 109 22.08 12.13 4.84
N TYR A 110 22.92 12.41 5.84
CA TYR A 110 24.38 12.53 5.66
C TYR A 110 25.18 11.28 6.07
N GLY A 111 24.52 10.15 6.36
CA GLY A 111 25.20 8.93 6.81
C GLY A 111 26.10 9.14 8.04
N GLY A 112 25.64 9.95 8.99
CA GLY A 112 26.32 10.31 10.24
C GLY A 112 27.33 11.45 10.12
N ASN A 113 27.68 11.90 8.91
CA ASN A 113 28.72 12.90 8.67
C ASN A 113 28.13 14.27 8.31
N ILE A 114 27.38 14.86 9.25
CA ILE A 114 26.72 16.14 9.04
C ILE A 114 27.77 17.26 8.82
N PRO A 115 27.70 18.02 7.71
CA PRO A 115 28.62 19.10 7.44
C PRO A 115 28.63 20.15 8.56
N ARG A 116 29.82 20.68 8.91
CA ARG A 116 29.98 21.66 10.01
C ARG A 116 29.05 22.87 9.91
N GLN A 117 28.81 23.35 8.68
CA GLN A 117 27.92 24.48 8.42
C GLN A 117 26.45 24.12 8.70
N VAL A 118 26.03 22.90 8.39
CA VAL A 118 24.69 22.38 8.72
C VAL A 118 24.55 22.24 10.23
N ASN A 119 25.54 21.66 10.91
CA ASN A 119 25.54 21.55 12.37
C ASN A 119 25.39 22.89 13.11
N ARG A 120 25.82 24.00 12.51
CA ARG A 120 25.68 25.34 13.10
C ARG A 120 24.27 25.91 12.98
N ILE A 121 23.49 25.46 12.00
CA ILE A 121 22.13 25.97 11.77
C ILE A 121 21.06 25.09 12.41
N ILE A 122 21.35 23.82 12.71
CA ILE A 122 20.41 22.91 13.42
C ILE A 122 19.77 23.55 14.66
N PRO A 123 20.51 24.23 15.57
CA PRO A 123 19.89 24.84 16.76
C PRO A 123 18.92 25.99 16.48
N HIS A 124 18.82 26.42 15.22
CA HIS A 124 17.93 27.47 14.77
C HIS A 124 16.76 26.91 13.94
N MET A 125 16.73 25.62 13.64
CA MET A 125 15.64 24.97 12.91
C MET A 125 14.50 24.64 13.87
N GLU A 126 13.30 25.05 13.50
CA GLU A 126 12.07 24.82 14.28
C GLU A 126 11.35 23.56 13.80
N SER A 127 11.23 23.40 12.48
CA SER A 127 10.59 22.22 11.90
C SER A 127 10.93 22.03 10.43
N ILE A 128 10.68 20.81 9.93
CA ILE A 128 10.79 20.44 8.52
C ILE A 128 9.43 19.96 8.05
N PHE A 129 8.94 20.50 6.94
CA PHE A 129 7.67 20.12 6.34
C PHE A 129 7.89 19.40 5.01
N PHE A 130 7.11 18.36 4.78
CA PHE A 130 6.93 17.73 3.48
C PHE A 130 5.57 18.14 2.94
N GLU A 131 5.53 19.17 2.11
CA GLU A 131 4.29 19.77 1.64
C GLU A 131 3.95 19.36 0.21
N ARG A 132 2.69 18.98 0.00
CA ARG A 132 2.17 18.65 -1.32
C ARG A 132 1.93 19.91 -2.13
N ASN A 133 2.45 19.92 -3.36
CA ASN A 133 2.09 20.92 -4.34
C ASN A 133 0.63 20.72 -4.78
N ARG A 134 -0.28 21.52 -4.22
CA ARG A 134 -1.73 21.43 -4.43
C ARG A 134 -2.16 21.67 -5.89
N HIS A 135 -1.28 22.16 -6.75
CA HIS A 135 -1.56 22.37 -8.17
C HIS A 135 -1.36 21.11 -9.00
N LEU A 136 -0.72 20.07 -8.44
CA LEU A 136 -0.50 18.80 -9.11
C LEU A 136 -1.58 17.81 -8.70
N ARG A 137 -2.17 17.14 -9.71
CA ARG A 137 -3.19 16.10 -9.51
C ARG A 137 -2.63 14.69 -9.51
N TYR A 138 -1.32 14.55 -9.72
CA TYR A 138 -0.64 13.27 -9.84
C TYR A 138 -0.12 12.81 -8.47
N CYS A 139 -0.09 11.50 -8.26
CA CYS A 139 0.55 10.86 -7.12
C CYS A 139 1.95 10.45 -7.57
N HIS A 140 2.96 11.31 -7.38
CA HIS A 140 4.33 11.06 -7.85
C HIS A 140 5.32 11.62 -6.83
N GLU A 141 6.49 11.01 -6.67
CA GLU A 141 7.46 11.44 -5.66
C GLU A 141 7.85 12.92 -5.77
N TYR A 142 7.78 13.53 -6.95
CA TYR A 142 8.11 14.95 -7.17
C TYR A 142 6.93 15.91 -6.95
N THR A 143 5.78 15.45 -6.46
CA THR A 143 4.64 16.33 -6.13
C THR A 143 4.68 16.90 -4.73
N VAL A 144 5.70 16.53 -3.94
CA VAL A 144 5.94 17.02 -2.58
C VAL A 144 7.27 17.75 -2.57
N SER A 145 7.34 18.84 -1.83
CA SER A 145 8.56 19.62 -1.59
C SER A 145 8.92 19.63 -0.10
N THR A 146 10.20 19.77 0.19
CA THR A 146 10.70 20.00 1.55
C THR A 146 10.84 21.48 1.84
N GLU A 147 10.35 21.93 2.99
CA GLU A 147 10.54 23.28 3.53
C GLU A 147 11.16 23.19 4.92
N ILE A 148 12.20 23.98 5.20
CA ILE A 148 12.80 24.09 6.53
C ILE A 148 12.40 25.44 7.16
N LYS A 149 11.71 25.39 8.30
CA LYS A 149 11.45 26.59 9.11
C LYS A 149 12.59 26.82 10.09
N ILE A 150 13.09 28.05 10.12
CA ILE A 150 14.10 28.50 11.07
C ILE A 150 13.60 29.70 11.87
N ASN A 151 13.98 29.77 13.15
CA ASN A 151 13.70 30.91 13.99
C ASN A 151 14.42 32.15 13.45
N GLY A 152 13.66 33.24 13.21
CA GLY A 152 14.21 34.47 12.67
C GLY A 152 14.54 34.39 11.17
N HIS A 153 13.84 33.55 10.40
CA HIS A 153 14.04 33.36 8.97
C HIS A 153 14.22 34.67 8.18
N GLU A 154 13.34 35.65 8.38
CA GLU A 154 13.39 36.96 7.71
C GLU A 154 14.73 37.68 7.97
N TYR A 155 15.21 37.63 9.22
CA TYR A 155 16.49 38.23 9.59
C TYR A 155 17.69 37.49 8.98
N TYR A 156 17.66 36.16 8.92
CA TYR A 156 18.78 35.40 8.37
C TYR A 156 18.87 35.50 6.85
N THR A 157 17.73 35.47 6.15
CA THR A 157 17.70 35.52 4.68
C THR A 157 18.03 36.91 4.15
N GLU A 158 17.53 37.98 4.76
CA GLU A 158 17.81 39.36 4.32
C GLU A 158 19.29 39.75 4.52
N PHE A 159 19.91 39.32 5.63
CA PHE A 159 21.26 39.77 5.99
C PHE A 159 22.36 38.75 5.67
N TYR A 160 22.03 37.49 5.44
CA TYR A 160 22.99 36.41 5.21
C TYR A 160 22.59 35.49 4.04
N PRO A 161 22.76 35.92 2.78
CA PRO A 161 22.41 35.13 1.59
C PRO A 161 23.19 33.80 1.45
N ARG A 162 24.25 33.60 2.26
CA ARG A 162 24.95 32.31 2.36
C ARG A 162 24.17 31.27 3.16
N ILE A 163 23.35 31.72 4.11
CA ILE A 163 22.48 30.86 4.92
C ILE A 163 21.31 30.39 4.07
N GLU A 164 20.70 31.27 3.28
CA GLU A 164 19.65 30.91 2.31
C GLU A 164 20.11 29.80 1.35
N LYS A 165 21.27 29.98 0.70
CA LYS A 165 21.85 28.94 -0.17
C LYS A 165 22.19 27.63 0.56
N LEU A 166 22.51 27.72 1.85
CA LEU A 166 22.75 26.54 2.67
C LEU A 166 21.44 25.79 2.95
N LEU A 167 20.35 26.52 3.23
CA LEU A 167 19.02 25.96 3.45
C LEU A 167 18.48 25.32 2.17
N GLU A 168 18.54 26.01 1.03
CA GLU A 168 18.15 25.44 -0.28
C GLU A 168 18.92 24.14 -0.59
N GLY A 169 20.22 24.14 -0.32
CA GLY A 169 21.06 22.96 -0.48
C GLY A 169 20.65 21.82 0.45
N LEU A 170 20.28 22.14 1.68
CA LEU A 170 19.85 21.18 2.69
C LEU A 170 18.46 20.60 2.38
N GLU A 171 17.50 21.44 2.02
CA GLU A 171 16.16 21.06 1.54
C GLU A 171 16.28 20.07 0.39
N LYS A 172 17.14 20.34 -0.58
CA LYS A 172 17.39 19.43 -1.70
C LYS A 172 17.93 18.06 -1.27
N GLN A 173 18.82 18.01 -0.27
CA GLN A 173 19.36 16.73 0.22
C GLN A 173 18.30 15.93 0.98
N ILE A 174 17.51 16.60 1.82
CA ILE A 174 16.39 15.97 2.53
C ILE A 174 15.33 15.49 1.53
N ASP A 175 14.98 16.31 0.54
CA ASP A 175 14.02 15.97 -0.50
C ASP A 175 14.48 14.77 -1.32
N GLN A 176 15.78 14.70 -1.64
CA GLN A 176 16.34 13.53 -2.32
C GLN A 176 16.20 12.26 -1.48
N TYR A 177 16.48 12.32 -0.17
CA TYR A 177 16.29 11.19 0.74
C TYR A 177 14.80 10.76 0.79
N ARG A 178 13.87 11.72 0.88
CA ARG A 178 12.42 11.47 0.80
C ARG A 178 12.02 10.80 -0.53
N VAL A 179 12.56 11.28 -1.65
CA VAL A 179 12.33 10.70 -2.98
C VAL A 179 12.81 9.25 -3.05
N GLU A 180 13.97 8.94 -2.46
CA GLU A 180 14.49 7.57 -2.41
C GLU A 180 13.55 6.64 -1.63
N ILE A 181 13.00 7.09 -0.50
CA ILE A 181 11.95 6.35 0.24
C ILE A 181 10.73 6.10 -0.66
N CYS A 182 10.25 7.13 -1.36
CA CYS A 182 9.08 7.00 -2.22
C CYS A 182 9.29 5.98 -3.35
N LYS A 183 10.49 5.94 -3.94
CA LYS A 183 10.83 4.97 -5.00
C LYS A 183 10.93 3.54 -4.49
N GLU A 184 11.41 3.36 -3.26
CA GLU A 184 11.40 2.04 -2.62
C GLU A 184 9.96 1.56 -2.38
N LEU A 185 9.10 2.43 -1.82
CA LEU A 185 7.68 2.12 -1.60
C LEU A 185 6.92 1.85 -2.90
N GLU A 186 7.22 2.60 -3.96
CA GLU A 186 6.63 2.37 -5.28
C GLU A 186 6.99 0.98 -5.80
N LYS A 187 8.26 0.59 -5.70
CA LYS A 187 8.71 -0.74 -6.07
C LYS A 187 8.03 -1.83 -5.24
N GLU A 188 7.96 -1.67 -3.92
CA GLU A 188 7.24 -2.59 -3.03
C GLU A 188 5.78 -2.73 -3.44
N GLY A 189 5.15 -1.61 -3.79
CA GLY A 189 3.80 -1.57 -4.33
C GLY A 189 3.65 -2.46 -5.56
N TYR A 190 4.49 -2.29 -6.58
CA TYR A 190 4.46 -3.10 -7.80
C TYR A 190 4.82 -4.58 -7.57
N ASP A 191 5.83 -4.87 -6.75
CA ASP A 191 6.23 -6.25 -6.40
C ASP A 191 5.04 -6.99 -5.76
N LEU A 192 4.29 -6.28 -4.90
CA LEU A 192 3.09 -6.80 -4.30
C LEU A 192 1.99 -6.94 -5.37
N GLN A 193 1.86 -6.04 -6.36
CA GLN A 193 0.84 -6.20 -7.41
C GLN A 193 1.08 -7.45 -8.26
N ASP A 194 2.35 -7.68 -8.62
CA ASP A 194 2.81 -8.86 -9.35
C ASP A 194 2.49 -10.14 -8.56
N TYR A 195 2.63 -10.11 -7.23
CA TYR A 195 2.28 -11.24 -6.38
C TYR A 195 0.78 -11.57 -6.43
N TYR A 196 -0.12 -10.60 -6.25
CA TYR A 196 -1.56 -10.88 -6.23
C TYR A 196 -2.11 -11.25 -7.62
N THR A 197 -1.47 -10.80 -8.69
CA THR A 197 -1.81 -11.23 -10.05
C THR A 197 -1.11 -12.54 -10.46
N SER A 198 -0.25 -13.09 -9.59
CA SER A 198 0.46 -14.33 -9.86
C SER A 198 -0.44 -15.56 -9.79
N ARG A 199 -0.02 -16.60 -10.52
CA ARG A 199 -0.63 -17.93 -10.43
C ARG A 199 -0.49 -18.53 -9.03
N GLU A 200 0.60 -18.25 -8.34
CA GLU A 200 0.88 -18.78 -7.00
C GLU A 200 -0.18 -18.31 -6.00
N TYR A 201 -0.43 -17.00 -5.97
CA TYR A 201 -1.48 -16.42 -5.15
C TYR A 201 -2.86 -16.98 -5.50
N ALA A 202 -3.20 -17.04 -6.80
CA ALA A 202 -4.47 -17.61 -7.24
C ALA A 202 -4.66 -19.06 -6.74
N ILE A 203 -3.63 -19.91 -6.82
CA ILE A 203 -3.69 -21.28 -6.32
C ILE A 203 -3.87 -21.30 -4.80
N GLN A 204 -3.15 -20.46 -4.05
CA GLN A 204 -3.24 -20.39 -2.60
C GLN A 204 -4.66 -20.03 -2.14
N GLU A 205 -5.24 -18.97 -2.70
CA GLU A 205 -6.60 -18.53 -2.41
C GLU A 205 -7.63 -19.61 -2.77
N LEU A 206 -7.55 -20.14 -4.00
CA LEU A 206 -8.49 -21.16 -4.47
C LEU A 206 -8.42 -22.44 -3.62
N SER A 207 -7.24 -22.79 -3.09
CA SER A 207 -7.06 -23.99 -2.26
C SER A 207 -7.73 -23.90 -0.89
N SER A 208 -8.14 -22.71 -0.45
CA SER A 208 -8.83 -22.49 0.83
C SER A 208 -10.34 -22.81 0.75
N ASN A 209 -10.89 -23.00 -0.45
CA ASN A 209 -12.32 -23.21 -0.68
C ASN A 209 -12.67 -24.68 -0.99
N GLU A 210 -13.98 -24.95 -1.03
CA GLU A 210 -14.57 -26.19 -1.53
C GLU A 210 -15.44 -25.89 -2.75
N TYR A 211 -15.48 -26.83 -3.69
CA TYR A 211 -16.09 -26.61 -5.00
C TYR A 211 -17.03 -27.74 -5.40
N TYR A 212 -18.05 -27.42 -6.18
CA TYR A 212 -18.77 -28.38 -6.99
C TYR A 212 -17.89 -28.87 -8.16
N GLU A 213 -18.31 -29.96 -8.81
CA GLU A 213 -17.62 -30.49 -10.00
C GLU A 213 -17.54 -29.47 -11.16
N SER A 214 -18.47 -28.50 -11.20
CA SER A 214 -18.46 -27.37 -12.16
C SER A 214 -17.36 -26.35 -11.89
N GLY A 215 -16.77 -26.35 -10.69
CA GLY A 215 -15.86 -25.30 -10.20
C GLY A 215 -16.59 -24.12 -9.52
N GLU A 216 -17.90 -24.16 -9.35
CA GLU A 216 -18.62 -23.20 -8.51
C GLU A 216 -18.26 -23.44 -7.04
N VAL A 217 -18.10 -22.36 -6.25
CA VAL A 217 -17.83 -22.44 -4.81
C VAL A 217 -19.04 -23.03 -4.09
N ALA A 218 -18.78 -23.96 -3.16
CA ALA A 218 -19.77 -24.69 -2.38
C ALA A 218 -20.38 -23.89 -1.21
#